data_AF-A0ABC9X896-F1
#
_entry.id   AF-A0ABC9X896-F1
#
_cell.length_a   1.000
_cell.length_b   1.000
_cell.length_c   1.000
_cell.angle_alpha   90.00
_cell.angle_beta   90.00
_cell.angle_gamma   90.00
#
_symmetry.space_group_name_H-M   'P 1'
#
loop_
_entity.id
_entity.type
_entity.pdbx_description
1 polymer ?
#
loop_
_entity_poly.entity_id
_entity_poly.type
_entity_poly.pdbx_seq_one_letter_code
_entity_poly.pdbx_strand_id
1 'polypeptide(L)'
;MSCVHYKFSSKLNYDTVTFNGFHICLRDLKRQIFGREKLKPANCDLQITNAQTKEEYTDENALIPKNSSVIVRRIPAGGGKATSKRHVL
;
A
#
# COMPACT_ATOMS: atom_id res chain seq x y z
N MET A 1 -2.89 19.50 6.51
CA MET A 1 -3.43 18.22 6.00
C MET A 1 -2.25 17.29 5.74
N SER A 2 -2.33 16.03 6.15
CA SER A 2 -1.27 15.05 5.88
C SER A 2 -1.66 14.20 4.68
N CYS A 3 -0.70 13.84 3.85
CA CYS A 3 -0.93 13.00 2.69
C CYS A 3 0.14 11.91 2.54
N VAL A 4 -0.24 10.79 1.95
CA VAL A 4 0.68 9.74 1.50
C VAL A 4 0.54 9.62 0.00
N HIS A 5 1.67 9.65 -0.70
CA HIS A 5 1.73 9.44 -2.14
C HIS A 5 1.76 7.94 -2.39
N TYR A 6 0.83 7.42 -3.17
CA TYR A 6 0.82 6.01 -3.54
C TYR A 6 0.78 5.87 -5.06
N LYS A 7 1.40 4.83 -5.60
CA LYS A 7 1.11 4.40 -6.97
C LYS A 7 0.96 2.90 -7.04
N PHE A 8 0.08 2.43 -7.91
CA PHE A 8 0.07 1.02 -8.26
C PHE A 8 1.34 0.67 -9.02
N SER A 9 1.89 -0.53 -8.81
CA SER A 9 3.02 -1.01 -9.61
C SER A 9 2.73 -1.00 -11.11
N SER A 10 1.46 -1.14 -11.48
CA SER A 10 0.95 -1.10 -12.85
C SER A 10 0.69 0.31 -13.39
N LYS A 11 0.75 1.36 -12.54
CA LYS A 11 0.54 2.77 -12.94
C LYS A 11 1.87 3.53 -12.93
N LEU A 12 1.98 4.50 -13.84
CA LEU A 12 3.11 5.42 -13.89
C LEU A 12 2.96 6.55 -12.88
N ASN A 13 1.74 7.08 -12.73
CA ASN A 13 1.45 8.26 -11.93
C ASN A 13 1.17 7.93 -10.46
N TYR A 14 1.52 8.87 -9.58
CA TYR A 14 1.17 8.80 -8.16
C TYR A 14 -0.18 9.48 -7.90
N ASP A 15 -0.98 8.81 -7.09
CA ASP A 15 -2.18 9.29 -6.45
C ASP A 15 -1.87 9.67 -4.98
N THR A 16 -2.76 10.39 -4.31
CA THR A 16 -2.51 10.90 -2.94
C THR A 16 -3.65 10.61 -1.99
N VAL A 17 -3.43 9.82 -0.95
CA VAL A 17 -4.41 9.67 0.14
C VAL A 17 -4.22 10.78 1.15
N THR A 18 -5.29 11.52 1.47
CA THR A 18 -5.31 12.53 2.53
C THR A 18 -5.84 11.94 3.83
N PHE A 19 -5.23 12.33 4.96
CA PHE A 19 -5.65 11.92 6.29
C PHE A 19 -5.25 12.97 7.35
N ASN A 20 -5.77 12.81 8.56
CA ASN A 20 -5.47 13.66 9.69
C ASN A 20 -4.51 12.91 10.64
N GLY A 21 -3.42 13.54 11.06
CA GLY A 21 -2.41 12.94 11.94
C GLY A 21 -0.99 12.97 11.37
N PHE A 22 -0.03 12.43 12.11
CA PHE A 22 1.38 12.34 11.69
C PHE A 22 1.68 11.08 10.87
N HIS A 23 0.93 10.02 11.11
CA HIS A 23 1.05 8.73 10.45
C HIS A 23 -0.33 8.13 10.21
N ILE A 24 -0.40 7.19 9.27
CA ILE A 24 -1.59 6.40 8.98
C ILE A 24 -1.24 4.92 9.13
N CYS A 25 -2.11 4.14 9.77
CA CYS A 25 -1.94 2.69 9.86
C CYS A 25 -2.13 2.05 8.49
N LEU A 26 -1.42 0.95 8.24
CA LEU A 26 -1.54 0.18 6.99
C LEU A 26 -3.01 -0.18 6.69
N ARG A 27 -3.76 -0.63 7.70
CA ARG A 27 -5.19 -0.96 7.55
C ARG A 27 -6.01 0.20 7.00
N ASP A 28 -5.88 1.38 7.58
CA ASP A 28 -6.63 2.57 7.14
C ASP A 28 -6.19 3.05 5.76
N LEU A 29 -4.89 3.01 5.48
CA LEU A 29 -4.38 3.35 4.16
C LEU A 29 -4.96 2.42 3.08
N LYS A 30 -4.97 1.10 3.32
CA LYS A 30 -5.59 0.13 2.42
C LYS A 30 -7.07 0.46 2.20
N ARG A 31 -7.85 0.69 3.27
CA ARG A 31 -9.28 1.03 3.16
C ARG A 31 -9.52 2.28 2.31
N GLN A 32 -8.71 3.33 2.50
CA GLN A 32 -8.81 4.54 1.69
C GLN A 32 -8.50 4.29 0.20
N ILE A 33 -7.48 3.49 -0.10
CA ILE A 33 -7.13 3.12 -1.49
C ILE A 33 -8.24 2.26 -2.12
N PHE A 34 -8.79 1.29 -1.38
CA PHE A 34 -9.92 0.47 -1.84
C PHE A 34 -11.13 1.34 -2.22
N GLY A 35 -11.49 2.29 -1.36
CA GLY A 35 -12.61 3.21 -1.60
C GLY A 35 -12.39 4.11 -2.82
N ARG A 36 -11.18 4.67 -2.97
CA ARG A 36 -10.85 5.56 -4.09
C ARG A 36 -10.79 4.85 -5.43
N GLU A 37 -10.18 3.67 -5.47
CA GLU A 37 -10.02 2.89 -6.70
C GLU A 37 -11.24 2.00 -6.99
N LYS A 38 -12.28 2.03 -6.15
CA LYS A 38 -13.48 1.19 -6.24
C LYS A 38 -13.15 -0.30 -6.36
N LEU A 39 -12.10 -0.73 -5.64
CA LEU A 39 -11.65 -2.12 -5.62
C LEU A 39 -12.48 -2.93 -4.63
N LYS A 40 -12.72 -4.21 -4.95
CA LYS A 40 -13.45 -5.13 -4.08
C LYS A 40 -12.48 -5.89 -3.17
N PRO A 41 -12.47 -5.63 -1.84
CA PRO A 41 -11.55 -6.31 -0.92
C PRO A 41 -11.82 -7.82 -0.80
N ALA A 42 -13.00 -8.28 -1.18
CA ALA A 42 -13.33 -9.71 -1.24
C ALA A 42 -12.53 -10.50 -2.30
N ASN A 43 -12.04 -9.83 -3.35
CA ASN A 43 -11.37 -10.50 -4.48
C ASN A 43 -9.85 -10.37 -4.41
N CYS A 44 -9.34 -9.29 -3.81
CA CYS A 44 -7.92 -8.99 -3.73
C CYS A 44 -7.58 -8.24 -2.44
N ASP A 45 -6.36 -8.44 -1.94
CA ASP A 45 -5.73 -7.57 -0.94
C ASP A 45 -4.68 -6.65 -1.63
N LEU A 46 -4.20 -5.65 -0.90
CA LEU A 46 -3.17 -4.71 -1.33
C LEU A 46 -1.91 -4.94 -0.50
N GLN A 47 -0.80 -5.25 -1.17
CA GLN A 47 0.53 -5.22 -0.57
C GLN A 47 1.12 -3.81 -0.74
N ILE A 48 1.62 -3.24 0.35
CA ILE A 48 2.17 -1.89 0.38
C ILE A 48 3.67 -1.97 0.67
N THR A 49 4.47 -1.34 -0.17
CA THR A 49 5.91 -1.27 -0.04
C THR A 49 6.36 0.19 -0.05
N ASN A 50 7.27 0.59 0.82
CA ASN A 50 7.87 1.92 0.78
C ASN A 50 8.67 2.10 -0.53
N ALA A 51 8.41 3.17 -1.28
CA ALA A 51 9.06 3.41 -2.56
C ALA A 51 10.55 3.78 -2.43
N GLN A 52 10.95 4.33 -1.27
CA GLN A 52 12.32 4.77 -0.99
C GLN A 52 13.15 3.66 -0.35
N THR A 53 12.68 3.11 0.78
CA THR A 53 13.42 2.10 1.54
C THR A 53 13.22 0.68 1.02
N LYS A 54 12.22 0.47 0.16
CA LYS A 54 11.76 -0.85 -0.30
C LYS A 54 11.27 -1.77 0.84
N GLU A 55 11.00 -1.21 2.01
CA GLU A 55 10.42 -1.94 3.14
C GLU A 55 8.97 -2.32 2.86
N GLU A 56 8.60 -3.56 3.17
CA GLU A 56 7.26 -4.08 2.94
C GLU A 56 6.44 -4.02 4.22
N TYR A 57 5.33 -3.28 4.20
CA TYR A 57 4.41 -3.20 5.32
C TYR A 57 3.49 -4.41 5.30
N THR A 58 3.78 -5.38 6.17
CA THR A 58 3.02 -6.62 6.30
C THR A 58 2.08 -6.61 7.50
N ASP A 59 2.39 -5.83 8.53
CA ASP A 59 1.58 -5.69 9.73
C ASP A 59 0.48 -4.63 9.56
N GLU A 60 -0.75 -4.95 9.92
CA GLU A 60 -1.89 -4.04 9.77
C GLU A 60 -1.79 -2.77 10.63
N ASN A 61 -1.07 -2.85 11.76
CA ASN A 61 -0.79 -1.74 12.65
C ASN A 61 0.51 -1.01 12.28
N ALA A 62 1.18 -1.38 11.19
CA ALA A 62 2.36 -0.67 10.72
C ALA A 62 2.01 0.81 10.44
N LEU A 63 2.85 1.70 10.95
CA LEU A 63 2.63 3.15 10.87
C LEU A 63 3.39 3.73 9.68
N ILE A 64 2.65 4.27 8.72
CA ILE A 64 3.21 4.91 7.54
C ILE A 64 3.24 6.42 7.77
N PRO A 65 4.43 7.05 7.81
CA PRO A 65 4.52 8.47 8.10
C PRO A 65 3.94 9.31 6.96
N LYS A 66 3.43 10.49 7.31
CA LYS A 66 3.01 11.49 6.31
C LYS A 66 4.14 11.80 5.33
N ASN A 67 3.77 12.16 4.11
CA ASN A 67 4.65 12.50 3.00
C ASN A 67 5.50 11.33 2.49
N SER A 68 5.24 10.10 2.97
CA SER A 68 5.85 8.90 2.40
C SER A 68 5.31 8.61 1.00
N SER A 69 6.17 8.05 0.17
CA SER A 69 5.81 7.46 -1.11
C SER A 69 5.75 5.95 -0.98
N VAL A 70 4.64 5.33 -1.36
CA VAL A 70 4.44 3.89 -1.31
C VAL A 70 4.03 3.32 -2.67
N ILE A 71 4.43 2.08 -2.91
CA ILE A 71 4.04 1.29 -4.06
C ILE A 71 2.98 0.29 -3.60
N VAL A 72 1.88 0.24 -4.35
CA VAL A 72 0.74 -0.63 -4.11
C VAL A 72 0.75 -1.76 -5.13
N ARG A 73 0.63 -3.01 -4.67
CA ARG A 73 0.50 -4.19 -5.54
C ARG A 73 -0.74 -4.97 -5.14
N ARG A 74 -1.56 -5.40 -6.12
CA ARG A 74 -2.73 -6.25 -5.85
C ARG A 74 -2.28 -7.70 -5.68
N ILE A 75 -2.77 -8.36 -4.65
CA ILE A 75 -2.55 -9.78 -4.38
C ILE A 75 -3.91 -10.50 -4.27
N PRO A 76 -4.03 -11.78 -4.66
CA PRO A 76 -5.29 -12.52 -4.57
C PRO A 76 -5.71 -12.73 -3.10
N ALA A 77 -7.02 -12.65 -2.81
CA ALA A 77 -7.57 -12.69 -1.45
C ALA A 77 -7.62 -14.08 -0.77
N GLY A 78 -6.85 -15.06 -1.24
CA GLY A 78 -7.04 -16.47 -0.85
C GLY A 78 -5.79 -17.31 -0.60
N GLY A 79 -4.58 -16.77 -0.70
CA GLY A 79 -3.40 -17.61 -0.40
C GLY A 79 -2.10 -17.03 -0.88
N GLY A 80 -1.14 -17.03 0.03
CA GLY A 80 0.25 -16.68 -0.21
C GLY A 80 0.60 -15.37 0.45
N LYS A 81 1.16 -15.44 1.68
CA LYS A 81 2.18 -14.47 2.06
C LYS A 81 3.18 -14.45 0.92
N ALA A 82 3.18 -13.37 0.12
CA ALA A 82 4.15 -13.20 -0.94
C ALA A 82 5.50 -12.95 -0.27
N THR A 83 6.15 -14.05 0.17
CA THR A 83 7.60 -14.07 0.35
C THR A 83 8.16 -13.74 -1.02
N SER A 84 8.60 -12.50 -1.15
CA SER A 84 9.29 -11.99 -2.33
C SER A 84 10.62 -12.74 -2.45
N LYS A 85 10.61 -13.95 -3.02
CA LYS A 85 11.85 -14.62 -3.42
C LYS A 85 12.41 -13.86 -4.62
N ARG A 86 13.43 -13.06 -4.32
CA ARG A 86 14.35 -12.44 -5.26
C ARG A 86 14.88 -13.53 -6.21
N HIS A 87 14.40 -13.55 -7.45
CA HIS A 87 15.03 -14.36 -8.48
C HIS A 87 16.17 -13.52 -9.06
N VAL A 88 17.40 -13.93 -8.77
CA VAL A 88 18.62 -13.41 -9.39
C VAL A 88 19.09 -14.53 -10.32
N LEU A 89 19.32 -14.18 -11.60
CA LEU A 89 20.05 -15.02 -12.56
C LEU A 89 21.56 -14.74 -12.42
#